data_AF-A0A928Y9T3-F1
#
_entry.id   AF-A0A928Y9T3-F1
#
_cell.length_a   1.000
_cell.length_b   1.000
_cell.length_c   1.000
_cell.angle_alpha   90.00
_cell.angle_beta   90.00
_cell.angle_gamma   90.00
#
_symmetry.space_group_name_H-M   'P 1'
#
loop_
_entity.id
_entity.type
_entity.pdbx_description
1 polymer ?
#
loop_
_entity_poly.entity_id
_entity_poly.type
_entity_poly.pdbx_seq_one_letter_code
_entity_poly.pdbx_strand_id
1 'polypeptide(L)'
;MNALAEQFTLHGVGSIFLYTNEAHPGENFPHLTSMTQKFEHARALRDVLGVNRPILVDALDGACHRAYGSMPNMTWIFNRAGSPVYKSDWTDHNSVRNALAYFIDVMQRRRGRERLVPFRVERLDYRTSDPDGFQAGLARSGPKAVREFKESGL
;
A
#
# COMPACT_ATOMS: atom_id res chain seq x y z
N MET A 1 7.57 -5.27 0.16
CA MET A 1 7.02 -4.83 1.47
C MET A 1 7.14 -5.88 2.58
N ASN A 2 6.97 -7.19 2.34
CA ASN A 2 7.04 -8.22 3.39
C ASN A 2 8.33 -8.16 4.23
N ALA A 3 9.51 -8.21 3.60
CA ALA A 3 10.79 -8.12 4.30
C ALA A 3 10.93 -6.83 5.13
N LEU A 4 10.37 -5.72 4.65
CA LEU A 4 10.39 -4.45 5.39
C LEU A 4 9.52 -4.54 6.64
N ALA A 5 8.32 -5.11 6.55
CA ALA A 5 7.44 -5.25 7.70
C ALA A 5 8.04 -6.16 8.78
N GLU A 6 8.66 -7.27 8.37
CA GLU A 6 9.37 -8.17 9.29
C GLU A 6 10.50 -7.44 10.01
N GLN A 7 11.36 -6.75 9.26
CA GLN A 7 12.46 -5.96 9.81
C GLN A 7 11.99 -4.95 10.87
N PHE A 8 10.89 -4.26 10.62
CA PHE A 8 10.40 -3.20 11.51
C PHE A 8 9.51 -3.71 12.66
N THR A 9 9.17 -5.00 12.69
CA THR A 9 8.44 -5.62 13.81
C THR A 9 9.25 -5.53 15.11
N LEU A 10 10.58 -5.71 15.04
CA LEU A 10 11.50 -5.56 16.19
C LEU A 10 11.50 -4.15 16.79
N HIS A 11 11.09 -3.15 16.00
CA HIS A 11 10.94 -1.76 16.44
C HIS A 11 9.52 -1.43 16.93
N GLY A 12 8.66 -2.44 17.07
CA GLY A 12 7.28 -2.28 17.53
C GLY A 12 6.37 -1.63 16.47
N VAL A 13 6.69 -1.78 15.19
CA VAL A 13 5.87 -1.31 14.07
C VAL A 13 5.01 -2.46 13.57
N GLY A 14 3.69 -2.31 13.65
CA GLY A 14 2.74 -3.23 12.99
C GLY A 14 2.57 -2.87 11.52
N SER A 15 2.34 -3.88 10.67
CA SER A 15 2.04 -3.68 9.25
C SER A 15 0.87 -4.55 8.82
N ILE A 16 -0.06 -3.95 8.08
CA ILE A 16 -1.18 -4.63 7.44
C ILE A 16 -1.15 -4.36 5.94
N PHE A 17 -1.85 -5.19 5.18
CA PHE A 17 -2.23 -4.91 3.80
C PHE A 17 -3.75 -4.69 3.76
N LEU A 18 -4.22 -3.56 3.25
CA LEU A 18 -5.64 -3.31 3.05
C LEU A 18 -6.00 -3.66 1.60
N TYR A 19 -6.77 -4.72 1.40
CA TYR A 19 -7.31 -5.11 0.11
C TYR A 19 -8.53 -4.24 -0.22
N THR A 20 -8.39 -3.38 -1.23
CA THR A 20 -9.45 -2.46 -1.68
C THR A 20 -10.16 -3.02 -2.91
N ASN A 21 -10.02 -2.41 -4.08
CA ASN A 21 -10.66 -2.81 -5.33
C ASN A 21 -9.60 -3.10 -6.39
N GLU A 22 -9.95 -3.87 -7.41
CA GLU A 22 -9.05 -4.12 -8.53
C GLU A 22 -8.72 -2.81 -9.24
N ALA A 23 -7.43 -2.47 -9.31
CA ALA A 23 -6.95 -1.29 -10.03
C ALA A 23 -7.25 -1.38 -11.53
N HIS A 24 -7.09 -2.58 -12.07
CA HIS A 24 -7.36 -2.90 -13.47
C HIS A 24 -8.15 -4.22 -13.54
N PRO A 25 -9.50 -4.16 -13.41
CA PRO A 25 -10.33 -5.35 -13.47
C PRO A 25 -10.27 -6.00 -14.87
N GLY A 26 -10.04 -7.31 -14.91
CA GLY A 26 -9.98 -8.10 -16.14
C GLY A 26 -10.77 -9.40 -16.03
N GLU A 27 -10.59 -10.31 -16.98
CA GLU A 27 -11.30 -11.58 -17.05
C GLU A 27 -11.01 -12.48 -15.83
N ASN A 28 -9.77 -12.48 -15.33
CA ASN A 28 -9.35 -13.31 -14.20
C ASN A 28 -9.65 -12.66 -12.84
N PHE A 29 -9.69 -11.33 -12.80
CA PHE A 29 -10.02 -10.55 -11.62
C PHE A 29 -11.02 -9.46 -12.03
N PRO A 30 -12.30 -9.83 -12.21
CA PRO A 30 -13.32 -8.89 -12.70
C PRO A 30 -13.71 -7.89 -11.61
N HIS A 31 -14.53 -6.91 -11.99
CA HIS A 31 -15.08 -5.96 -11.03
C HIS A 31 -15.80 -6.69 -9.89
N LEU A 32 -15.57 -6.21 -8.68
CA LEU A 32 -16.08 -6.82 -7.45
C LEU A 32 -17.57 -6.53 -7.29
N THR A 33 -18.39 -7.57 -7.23
CA THR A 33 -19.86 -7.46 -7.05
C THR A 33 -20.36 -8.09 -5.76
N SER A 34 -19.50 -8.78 -5.01
CA SER A 34 -19.83 -9.37 -3.71
C SER A 34 -18.63 -9.44 -2.77
N MET A 35 -18.89 -9.52 -1.46
CA MET A 35 -17.82 -9.73 -0.48
C MET A 35 -17.16 -11.09 -0.62
N THR A 36 -17.90 -12.15 -0.97
CA THR A 36 -17.36 -13.49 -1.20
C THR A 36 -16.26 -13.47 -2.27
N GLN A 37 -16.56 -12.86 -3.42
CA GLN A 37 -15.60 -12.67 -4.50
C GLN A 37 -14.40 -11.83 -4.05
N LYS A 38 -14.63 -10.74 -3.31
CA LYS A 38 -13.56 -9.88 -2.79
C LYS A 38 -12.61 -10.63 -1.86
N PHE A 39 -13.13 -11.53 -1.02
CA PHE A 39 -12.30 -12.41 -0.19
C PHE A 39 -11.53 -13.45 -1.01
N GLU A 40 -12.11 -13.99 -2.08
CA GLU A 40 -11.42 -14.91 -3.01
C GLU A 40 -10.25 -14.20 -3.71
N HIS A 41 -10.48 -13.01 -4.24
CA HIS A 41 -9.42 -12.22 -4.87
C HIS A 41 -8.32 -11.83 -3.86
N ALA A 42 -8.68 -11.44 -2.64
CA ALA A 42 -7.71 -11.15 -1.59
C ALA A 42 -6.83 -12.36 -1.22
N ARG A 43 -7.42 -13.57 -1.19
CA ARG A 43 -6.69 -14.83 -1.01
C ARG A 43 -5.79 -15.15 -2.20
N ALA A 44 -6.27 -14.96 -3.43
CA ALA A 44 -5.45 -15.14 -4.62
C ALA A 44 -4.25 -14.18 -4.64
N LEU A 45 -4.45 -12.90 -4.29
CA LEU A 45 -3.36 -11.93 -4.15
C LEU A 45 -2.34 -12.37 -3.10
N ARG A 46 -2.81 -12.86 -1.94
CA ARG A 46 -1.94 -13.41 -0.89
C ARG A 46 -1.05 -14.51 -1.44
N ASP A 47 -1.64 -15.48 -2.14
CA ASP A 47 -0.94 -16.67 -2.60
C ASP A 47 0.02 -16.35 -3.74
N VAL A 48 -0.40 -15.50 -4.68
CA VAL A 48 0.41 -15.14 -5.84
C VAL A 48 1.56 -14.20 -5.49
N LEU A 49 1.35 -13.23 -4.59
CA LEU A 49 2.39 -12.28 -4.18
C LEU A 49 3.12 -12.70 -2.90
N GLY A 50 2.75 -13.84 -2.30
CA GLY A 50 3.30 -14.32 -1.04
C GLY A 50 3.12 -13.34 0.12
N VAL A 51 2.00 -12.61 0.19
CA VAL A 51 1.77 -11.62 1.26
C VAL A 51 1.67 -12.35 2.60
N ASN A 52 2.60 -12.04 3.52
CA ASN A 52 2.69 -12.67 4.84
C ASN A 52 2.21 -11.76 5.98
N ARG A 53 1.73 -10.57 5.65
CA ARG A 53 1.17 -9.60 6.60
C ARG A 53 -0.33 -9.82 6.74
N PRO A 54 -0.96 -9.46 7.87
CA PRO A 54 -2.42 -9.46 7.98
C PRO A 54 -3.06 -8.68 6.84
N ILE A 55 -3.99 -9.34 6.14
CA ILE A 55 -4.78 -8.71 5.08
C ILE A 55 -6.14 -8.35 5.67
N LEU A 56 -6.43 -7.06 5.69
CA LEU A 56 -7.78 -6.57 5.97
C LEU A 56 -8.46 -6.34 4.62
N VAL A 57 -9.74 -6.66 4.53
CA VAL A 57 -10.53 -6.48 3.29
C VAL A 57 -11.48 -5.33 3.52
N ASP A 58 -11.41 -4.32 2.65
CA ASP A 58 -12.30 -3.16 2.70
C ASP A 58 -13.75 -3.55 2.38
N ALA A 59 -14.70 -2.71 2.77
CA ALA A 59 -16.10 -2.85 2.40
C ALA A 59 -16.27 -2.96 0.87
N LEU A 60 -17.34 -3.61 0.44
CA LEU A 60 -17.62 -3.81 -0.99
C LEU A 60 -17.70 -2.49 -1.75
N ASP A 61 -18.30 -1.48 -1.13
CA ASP A 61 -18.41 -0.15 -1.71
C ASP A 61 -17.06 0.58 -1.74
N GLY A 62 -16.02 0.14 -1.04
CA GLY A 62 -14.71 0.79 -1.00
C GLY A 62 -14.64 2.00 -0.07
N ALA A 63 -15.41 2.01 1.02
CA ALA A 63 -15.46 3.13 1.98
C ALA A 63 -14.06 3.55 2.49
N CYS A 64 -13.21 2.59 2.87
CA CYS A 64 -11.86 2.91 3.33
C CYS A 64 -10.99 3.43 2.18
N HIS A 65 -11.03 2.78 1.02
CA HIS A 65 -10.26 3.21 -0.16
C HIS A 65 -10.53 4.68 -0.52
N ARG A 66 -11.81 5.07 -0.55
CA ARG A 66 -12.21 6.46 -0.79
C ARG A 66 -11.73 7.42 0.29
N ALA A 67 -11.91 7.04 1.57
CA ALA A 67 -11.53 7.89 2.70
C ALA A 67 -10.01 8.18 2.74
N TYR A 68 -9.20 7.24 2.25
CA TYR A 68 -7.74 7.33 2.33
C TYR A 68 -7.05 7.76 1.03
N GLY A 69 -7.80 8.02 -0.06
CA GLY A 69 -7.30 8.75 -1.24
C GLY A 69 -7.47 8.05 -2.60
N SER A 70 -8.11 6.88 -2.66
CA SER A 70 -8.52 6.20 -3.90
C SER A 70 -7.41 5.76 -4.86
N MET A 71 -6.14 5.85 -4.46
CA MET A 71 -5.02 5.37 -5.28
C MET A 71 -4.82 3.85 -5.13
N PRO A 72 -4.41 3.13 -6.19
CA PRO A 72 -4.45 1.66 -6.22
C PRO A 72 -3.39 0.97 -5.35
N ASN A 73 -2.29 1.65 -5.00
CA ASN A 73 -1.19 1.06 -4.21
C ASN A 73 -0.58 2.09 -3.25
N MET A 74 -1.40 2.79 -2.48
CA MET A 74 -0.94 3.82 -1.55
C MET A 74 -0.45 3.26 -0.21
N THR A 75 0.39 4.01 0.49
CA THR A 75 0.84 3.69 1.85
C THR A 75 0.54 4.83 2.82
N TRP A 76 0.06 4.47 4.00
CA TRP A 76 -0.04 5.35 5.16
C TRP A 76 0.76 4.78 6.34
N ILE A 77 1.36 5.65 7.14
CA ILE A 77 1.93 5.28 8.44
C ILE A 77 1.23 6.12 9.51
N PHE A 78 0.76 5.47 10.55
CA PHE A 78 0.15 6.11 11.71
C PHE A 78 1.04 5.94 12.93
N ASN A 79 1.07 6.97 13.78
CA ASN A 79 1.64 6.82 15.11
C ASN A 79 0.68 6.05 16.04
N ARG A 80 1.11 5.75 17.27
CA ARG A 80 0.28 5.03 18.26
C ARG A 80 -0.98 5.77 18.70
N ALA A 81 -1.06 7.08 18.48
CA ALA A 81 -2.24 7.89 18.75
C ALA A 81 -3.20 7.94 17.54
N GLY A 82 -2.92 7.20 16.47
CA GLY A 82 -3.73 7.18 15.25
C GLY A 82 -3.52 8.40 14.35
N SER A 83 -2.55 9.26 14.62
CA SER A 83 -2.26 10.39 13.74
C SER A 83 -1.43 9.93 12.53
N PRO A 84 -1.79 10.34 11.30
CA PRO A 84 -0.99 10.05 10.13
C PRO A 84 0.34 10.83 10.20
N VAL A 85 1.44 10.12 9.97
CA VAL A 85 2.80 10.69 9.97
C VAL A 85 3.48 10.55 8.60
N TYR A 86 2.94 9.71 7.72
CA TYR A 86 3.39 9.55 6.34
C TYR A 86 2.20 9.12 5.48
N LYS A 87 2.12 9.70 4.28
CA LYS A 87 1.22 9.29 3.19
C LYS A 87 2.05 9.29 1.91
N SER A 88 1.88 8.25 1.11
CA SER A 88 2.33 8.24 -0.28
C SER A 88 1.23 7.69 -1.17
N ASP A 89 0.97 8.38 -2.28
CA ASP A 89 -0.02 7.97 -3.28
C ASP A 89 0.40 6.69 -4.01
N TRP A 90 1.69 6.37 -3.98
CA TRP A 90 2.22 5.10 -4.45
C TRP A 90 3.26 4.52 -3.50
N THR A 91 3.18 3.22 -3.25
CA THR A 91 4.09 2.52 -2.36
C THR A 91 5.44 2.33 -3.03
N ASP A 92 6.47 2.92 -2.42
CA ASP A 92 7.86 2.60 -2.66
C ASP A 92 8.50 2.13 -1.35
N HIS A 93 9.17 0.97 -1.38
CA HIS A 93 9.70 0.37 -0.16
C HIS A 93 10.86 1.15 0.48
N ASN A 94 11.58 1.98 -0.29
CA ASN A 94 12.70 2.78 0.22
C ASN A 94 12.17 4.05 0.87
N SER A 95 11.18 4.70 0.25
CA SER A 95 10.48 5.84 0.84
C SER A 95 9.83 5.45 2.18
N VAL A 96 9.14 4.31 2.25
CA VAL A 96 8.56 3.81 3.51
C VAL A 96 9.64 3.48 4.55
N ARG A 97 10.73 2.81 4.15
CA ARG A 97 11.86 2.51 5.04
C ARG A 97 12.44 3.77 5.66
N ASN A 98 12.69 4.80 4.84
CA ASN A 98 13.26 6.06 5.27
C ASN A 98 12.32 6.79 6.24
N ALA A 99 11.02 6.81 5.96
CA ALA A 99 10.03 7.39 6.85
C ALA A 99 9.98 6.66 8.21
N LEU A 100 9.96 5.31 8.21
CA LEU A 100 9.98 4.53 9.44
C LEU A 100 11.23 4.78 10.27
N ALA A 101 12.41 4.75 9.64
CA ALA A 101 13.68 5.00 10.30
C ALA A 101 13.71 6.40 10.94
N TYR A 102 13.29 7.43 10.20
CA TYR A 102 13.18 8.79 10.70
C TYR A 102 12.23 8.88 11.92
N PHE A 103 11.02 8.32 11.84
CA PHE A 103 10.08 8.44 12.95
C PHE A 103 10.51 7.64 14.18
N ILE A 104 11.22 6.51 14.01
CA ILE A 104 11.80 5.77 15.14
C ILE A 104 12.89 6.60 15.83
N ASP A 105 13.79 7.23 15.07
CA ASP A 105 14.80 8.15 15.62
C ASP A 105 14.14 9.32 16.37
N VAL A 106 13.15 9.98 15.77
CA VAL A 106 12.39 11.06 16.42
C VAL A 106 11.75 10.59 17.73
N MET A 107 11.22 9.38 17.81
CA MET A 107 10.69 8.83 19.05
C MET A 107 11.77 8.61 20.11
N GLN A 108 12.96 8.13 19.72
CA GLN A 108 14.09 7.96 20.64
C GLN A 108 14.58 9.31 21.16
N ARG A 109 14.73 10.31 20.30
CA ARG A 109 15.14 11.68 20.65
C ARG A 109 14.16 12.37 21.61
N ARG A 110 12.85 12.24 21.36
CA ARG A 110 11.82 12.75 22.28
C ARG A 110 11.87 12.07 23.65
N ARG A 111 12.16 10.76 23.71
CA ARG A 111 12.39 10.05 25.00
C ARG A 111 13.65 10.57 25.70
N GLY A 112 14.67 10.97 24.94
CA GLY A 112 15.84 11.69 25.41
C GLY A 112 15.59 13.14 25.83
N ARG A 113 14.32 13.58 25.90
CA ARG A 113 13.89 14.94 26.28
C ARG A 113 14.31 16.04 25.31
N GLU A 114 14.70 15.68 24.08
CA GLU A 114 14.92 16.69 23.04
C GLU A 114 13.60 17.37 22.66
N ARG A 115 13.64 18.71 22.56
CA ARG A 115 12.46 19.52 22.22
C ARG A 115 12.27 19.56 20.70
N LEU A 116 11.51 18.61 20.19
CA LEU A 116 11.13 18.54 18.77
C LEU A 116 9.71 19.08 18.54
N VAL A 117 9.53 19.86 17.48
CA VAL A 117 8.23 20.42 17.07
C VAL A 117 7.88 19.87 15.68
N PRO A 118 6.66 19.33 15.48
CA PRO A 118 6.26 18.79 14.19
C PRO A 118 5.99 19.89 13.16
N PHE A 119 6.25 19.60 11.89
CA PHE A 119 5.85 20.40 10.74
C PHE A 119 5.44 19.46 9.58
N ARG A 120 4.75 19.99 8.57
CA ARG A 120 4.31 19.23 7.40
C ARG A 120 5.22 19.50 6.21
N VAL A 121 5.40 18.48 5.39
CA VAL A 121 6.16 18.56 4.14
C VAL A 121 5.36 17.92 3.02
N GLU A 122 5.50 18.47 1.83
CA GLU A 122 5.13 17.85 0.56
C GLU A 122 6.42 17.63 -0.22
N ARG A 123 6.62 16.42 -0.77
CA ARG A 123 7.86 16.04 -1.44
C ARG A 123 7.56 15.18 -2.66
N LEU A 124 8.30 15.44 -3.74
CA LEU A 124 8.38 14.55 -4.89
C LEU A 124 9.50 13.53 -4.65
N ASP A 125 9.15 12.24 -4.69
CA ASP A 125 10.10 11.12 -4.62
C ASP A 125 10.17 10.40 -5.98
N TYR A 126 11.31 9.75 -6.23
CA TYR A 126 11.55 8.94 -7.42
C TYR A 126 11.77 7.48 -7.02
N ARG A 127 11.36 6.57 -7.90
CA ARG A 127 11.53 5.12 -7.75
C ARG A 127 12.03 4.51 -9.04
N THR A 128 12.68 3.36 -8.94
CA THR A 128 13.02 2.55 -10.11
C THR A 128 11.74 2.08 -10.80
N SER A 129 11.71 2.19 -12.13
CA SER A 129 10.62 1.65 -12.94
C SER A 129 10.91 0.19 -13.28
N ASP A 130 9.88 -0.65 -13.23
CA ASP A 130 9.90 -2.05 -13.70
C ASP A 130 8.73 -2.24 -14.68
N PRO A 131 8.92 -1.86 -15.95
CA PRO A 131 7.86 -1.95 -16.95
C PRO A 131 7.40 -3.39 -17.18
N ASP A 132 8.33 -4.34 -17.17
CA ASP A 132 8.02 -5.76 -17.43
C ASP A 132 7.19 -6.34 -16.28
N GLY A 133 7.57 -6.09 -15.04
CA GLY A 133 6.79 -6.49 -13.86
C GLY A 133 5.42 -5.84 -13.82
N PHE A 134 5.32 -4.56 -14.21
CA PHE A 134 4.04 -3.86 -14.32
C PHE A 134 3.13 -4.50 -15.39
N GLN A 135 3.65 -4.77 -16.59
CA GLN A 135 2.90 -5.41 -17.66
C GLN A 135 2.49 -6.85 -17.31
N ALA A 136 3.37 -7.61 -16.65
CA ALA A 136 3.04 -8.94 -16.15
C ALA A 136 1.90 -8.89 -15.11
N GLY A 137 1.88 -7.85 -14.27
CA GLY A 137 0.78 -7.56 -13.35
C GLY A 137 -0.55 -7.35 -14.06
N LEU A 138 -0.59 -6.50 -15.08
CA LEU A 138 -1.79 -6.26 -15.90
C LEU A 138 -2.28 -7.53 -16.61
N ALA A 139 -1.35 -8.26 -17.24
CA ALA A 139 -1.66 -9.47 -17.98
C ALA A 139 -2.27 -10.56 -17.08
N ARG A 140 -1.91 -10.58 -15.79
CA ARG A 140 -2.52 -11.48 -14.81
C ARG A 140 -4.01 -11.22 -14.60
N SER A 141 -4.45 -9.95 -14.64
CA SER A 141 -5.88 -9.61 -14.59
C SER A 141 -6.62 -10.05 -15.84
N GLY A 142 -5.95 -10.08 -16.99
CA GLY A 142 -6.46 -10.59 -18.26
C GLY A 142 -6.28 -9.60 -19.42
N PRO A 143 -6.56 -10.02 -20.67
CA PRO A 143 -6.39 -9.18 -21.86
C PRO A 143 -7.13 -7.84 -21.80
N LYS A 144 -8.31 -7.79 -21.15
CA LYS A 144 -9.05 -6.55 -20.94
C LYS A 144 -8.22 -5.51 -20.17
N ALA A 145 -7.62 -5.90 -19.06
CA ALA A 145 -6.84 -4.98 -18.22
C ALA A 145 -5.65 -4.37 -18.96
N VAL A 146 -4.97 -5.18 -19.78
CA VAL A 146 -3.86 -4.71 -20.64
C VAL A 146 -4.34 -3.73 -21.70
N ARG A 147 -5.46 -4.03 -22.37
CA ARG A 147 -6.03 -3.16 -23.41
C ARG A 147 -6.49 -1.82 -22.84
N GLU A 148 -7.27 -1.84 -21.76
CA GLU A 148 -7.80 -0.63 -21.14
C GLU A 148 -6.67 0.26 -20.60
N PHE A 149 -5.60 -0.32 -20.04
CA PHE A 149 -4.44 0.47 -19.62
C PHE A 149 -3.81 1.20 -20.82
N LYS A 150 -3.59 0.50 -21.94
CA LYS A 150 -3.04 1.11 -23.17
C LYS A 150 -3.93 2.22 -23.73
N GLU A 151 -5.24 2.05 -23.64
CA GLU A 151 -6.23 3.04 -24.12
C GLU A 151 -6.35 4.25 -23.19
N SER A 152 -5.98 4.12 -21.91
CA SER A 152 -6.11 5.20 -20.92
C SER A 152 -5.12 6.37 -21.12
N GLY A 153 -4.06 6.19 -21.92
CA GLY A 153 -3.05 7.22 -22.14
C GLY A 153 -2.17 7.54 -20.93
N LEU A 154 -2.20 6.70 -19.90
CA LEU A 154 -1.34 6.73 -18.72
C LEU A 154 -0.06 5.88 -18.89
#